data_AF-A0A564Y419-F1
#
_entry.id   AF-A0A564Y419-F1
#
_cell.length_a   1.000
_cell.length_b   1.000
_cell.length_c   1.000
_cell.angle_alpha   90.00
_cell.angle_beta   90.00
_cell.angle_gamma   90.00
#
_symmetry.space_group_name_H-M   'P 1'
#
loop_
_entity.id
_entity.type
_entity.pdbx_description
1 polymer ?
#
loop_
_entity_poly.entity_id
_entity_poly.type
_entity_poly.pdbx_seq_one_letter_code
_entity_poly.pdbx_strand_id
1 'polypeptide(L)'
;MSTLTTASVNFCSIIIQMAMGLDGVVISNDRYRDFLARNPDAKDFLMNQVIPYNLSEGIFAISDYPLGTNHKSLDEILTFPPP
;
A
#
# COMPACT_ATOMS: atom_id res chain seq x y z
N MET A 1 -27.81 20.58 20.10
CA MET A 1 -26.56 20.90 19.37
C MET A 1 -25.89 19.59 19.01
N SER A 2 -26.10 19.09 17.79
CA SER A 2 -25.39 17.91 17.28
C SER A 2 -24.18 18.43 16.53
N THR A 3 -22.99 18.10 17.04
CA THR A 3 -21.73 18.35 16.35
C THR A 3 -21.67 17.40 15.16
N LEU A 4 -21.95 17.92 13.96
CA LEU A 4 -21.55 17.28 12.71
C LEU A 4 -20.02 17.26 12.70
N THR A 5 -19.45 16.18 13.21
CA THR A 5 -18.05 15.84 12.98
C THR A 5 -17.90 15.65 11.48
N THR A 6 -17.28 16.62 10.82
CA THR A 6 -16.76 16.48 9.46
C THR A 6 -15.98 15.16 9.44
N ALA A 7 -16.56 14.13 8.81
CA ALA A 7 -15.87 12.88 8.60
C ALA A 7 -14.64 13.23 7.75
N SER A 8 -13.49 13.34 8.40
CA SER A 8 -12.20 13.45 7.72
C SER A 8 -12.11 12.28 6.76
N VAL A 9 -12.21 12.55 5.47
CA VAL A 9 -12.05 11.54 4.43
C VAL A 9 -10.65 10.98 4.58
N ASN A 10 -10.54 9.76 5.09
CA ASN A 10 -9.26 9.09 5.29
C ASN A 10 -8.80 8.53 3.94
N PHE A 11 -8.05 9.34 3.18
CA PHE A 11 -7.51 8.96 1.88
C PHE A 11 -6.67 7.68 1.92
N CYS A 12 -5.93 7.43 3.00
CA CYS A 12 -5.15 6.20 3.16
C CYS A 12 -6.04 4.95 3.10
N SER A 13 -7.23 4.99 3.72
CA SER A 13 -8.16 3.86 3.66
C SER A 13 -8.74 3.60 2.27
N ILE A 14 -8.97 4.65 1.48
CA ILE A 14 -9.48 4.52 0.11
C ILE A 14 -8.46 3.83 -0.79
N ILE A 15 -7.18 4.24 -0.71
CA ILE A 15 -6.09 3.66 -1.52
C ILE A 15 -5.93 2.17 -1.21
N ILE A 16 -5.87 1.79 0.07
CA ILE A 16 -5.70 0.38 0.45
C ILE A 16 -6.90 -0.46 0.01
N GLN A 17 -8.13 0.01 0.29
CA GLN A 17 -9.33 -0.75 -0.07
C GLN A 17 -9.48 -0.92 -1.58
N MET A 18 -9.16 0.12 -2.37
CA MET A 18 -9.19 0.06 -3.82
C MET A 18 -8.17 -0.96 -4.36
N ALA A 19 -6.93 -0.92 -3.85
CA ALA A 19 -5.91 -1.86 -4.28
C ALA A 19 -6.27 -3.30 -3.89
N MET A 20 -6.76 -3.54 -2.68
CA MET A 20 -7.27 -4.86 -2.26
C MET A 20 -8.41 -5.36 -3.16
N GLY A 21 -9.35 -4.49 -3.54
CA GLY A 21 -10.50 -4.86 -4.38
C GLY A 21 -10.14 -5.16 -5.84
N LEU A 22 -8.98 -4.69 -6.30
CA LEU A 22 -8.50 -4.87 -7.68
C LEU A 22 -7.35 -5.89 -7.79
N ASP A 23 -6.99 -6.55 -6.70
CA ASP A 23 -5.75 -7.34 -6.58
C ASP A 23 -4.51 -6.55 -7.06
N GLY A 24 -4.49 -5.26 -6.70
CA GLY A 24 -3.48 -4.30 -7.08
C GLY A 24 -2.34 -4.18 -6.07
N VAL A 25 -1.39 -3.31 -6.39
CA VAL A 25 -0.22 -2.99 -5.58
C VAL A 25 -0.24 -1.50 -5.21
N VAL A 26 0.21 -1.15 -4.02
CA VAL A 26 0.31 0.23 -3.54
C VAL A 26 1.78 0.63 -3.47
N ILE A 27 2.14 1.73 -4.12
CA ILE A 27 3.46 2.35 -3.95
C ILE A 27 3.35 3.41 -2.85
N SER A 28 3.97 3.19 -1.70
CA SER A 28 3.92 4.11 -0.56
C SER A 28 5.00 3.82 0.47
N ASN A 29 5.47 4.88 1.14
CA ASN A 29 6.35 4.77 2.31
C ASN A 29 5.58 4.79 3.65
N ASP A 30 4.26 4.95 3.62
CA ASP A 30 3.43 4.85 4.81
C ASP A 30 3.28 3.37 5.23
N ARG A 31 3.31 3.12 6.54
CA ARG A 31 3.09 1.80 7.13
C ARG A 31 1.64 1.54 7.50
N TYR A 32 0.74 2.51 7.31
CA TYR A 32 -0.71 2.37 7.48
C TYR A 32 -1.12 1.82 8.86
N ARG A 33 -0.38 2.16 9.92
CA ARG A 33 -0.56 1.58 11.27
C ARG A 33 -1.99 1.72 11.80
N ASP A 34 -2.59 2.90 11.64
CA ASP A 34 -3.95 3.19 12.09
C ASP A 34 -5.02 2.47 11.26
N PHE A 35 -4.71 2.17 9.99
CA PHE A 35 -5.58 1.37 9.14
C PHE A 35 -5.50 -0.10 9.55
N LEU A 36 -4.29 -0.63 9.76
CA LEU A 36 -4.07 -2.00 10.21
C LEU A 36 -4.70 -2.26 11.59
N ALA A 37 -4.60 -1.32 12.52
CA ALA A 37 -5.23 -1.42 13.84
C ALA A 37 -6.76 -1.56 13.75
N ARG A 38 -7.39 -0.94 12.72
CA ARG A 38 -8.84 -1.03 12.48
C ARG A 38 -9.22 -2.22 11.59
N ASN A 39 -8.30 -2.73 10.78
CA ASN A 39 -8.53 -3.80 9.80
C ASN A 39 -7.38 -4.82 9.85
N PRO A 40 -7.32 -5.69 10.87
CA PRO A 40 -6.23 -6.65 11.03
C PRO A 40 -6.09 -7.61 9.84
N ASP A 41 -7.19 -7.91 9.15
CA ASP A 41 -7.22 -8.80 7.98
C ASP A 41 -6.44 -8.25 6.78
N ALA A 42 -6.17 -6.94 6.76
CA ALA A 42 -5.36 -6.32 5.71
C ALA A 42 -3.85 -6.53 5.91
N LYS A 43 -3.42 -7.23 6.98
CA LYS A 43 -2.00 -7.41 7.31
C LYS A 43 -1.22 -8.05 6.16
N ASP A 44 -1.73 -9.13 5.58
CA ASP A 44 -1.03 -9.86 4.52
C ASP A 44 -0.91 -9.01 3.25
N PHE A 45 -1.94 -8.23 2.92
CA PHE A 45 -1.88 -7.24 1.84
C PHE A 45 -0.80 -6.19 2.12
N LEU A 46 -0.84 -5.55 3.29
CA LEU A 46 0.13 -4.50 3.65
C LEU A 46 1.58 -5.01 3.69
N MET A 47 1.79 -6.27 4.05
CA MET A 47 3.13 -6.88 4.13
C MET A 47 3.67 -7.34 2.78
N ASN A 48 2.83 -7.54 1.76
CA ASN A 48 3.25 -8.14 0.48
C ASN A 48 2.98 -7.25 -0.76
N GLN A 49 2.11 -6.25 -0.64
CA GLN A 49 1.64 -5.43 -1.77
C GLN A 49 1.74 -3.92 -1.51
N VAL A 50 2.34 -3.48 -0.40
CA VAL A 50 2.72 -2.06 -0.18
C VAL A 50 4.23 -1.91 -0.37
N ILE A 51 4.62 -1.28 -1.46
CA ILE A 51 5.99 -1.21 -1.97
C ILE A 51 6.60 0.15 -1.64
N PRO A 52 7.67 0.20 -0.81
CA PRO A 52 8.37 1.43 -0.51
C PRO A 52 9.22 1.89 -1.70
N TYR A 53 9.52 3.18 -1.72
CA TYR A 53 10.34 3.82 -2.75
C TYR A 53 11.29 4.84 -2.13
N ASN A 54 12.33 5.21 -2.86
CA ASN A 54 13.18 6.36 -2.56
C ASN A 54 12.99 7.43 -3.64
N LEU A 55 12.96 8.70 -3.23
CA LEU A 55 12.96 9.85 -4.12
C LEU A 55 14.15 10.73 -3.77
N SER A 56 15.11 10.82 -4.68
CA SER A 56 16.32 11.62 -4.51
C SER A 56 16.66 12.33 -5.80
N GLU A 57 16.85 13.65 -5.76
CA GLU A 57 17.25 14.46 -6.92
C GLU A 57 16.37 14.26 -8.17
N GLY A 58 15.06 14.05 -7.97
CA GLY A 58 14.12 13.81 -9.07
C GLY A 58 14.11 12.38 -9.61
N ILE A 59 14.93 11.48 -9.05
CA ILE A 59 14.94 10.07 -9.39
C ILE A 59 14.00 9.33 -8.43
N PHE A 60 12.98 8.70 -9.01
CA PHE A 60 12.10 7.76 -8.34
C PHE A 60 12.68 6.35 -8.47
N ALA A 61 13.12 5.78 -7.35
CA ALA A 61 13.80 4.49 -7.32
C ALA A 61 13.06 3.48 -6.43
N ILE A 62 12.83 2.29 -6.96
CA ILE A 62 12.31 1.12 -6.24
C ILE A 62 13.38 0.03 -6.28
N SER A 63 13.57 -0.69 -5.17
CA SER A 63 14.48 -1.84 -5.09
C SER A 63 13.91 -3.04 -5.86
N ASP A 64 14.77 -3.84 -6.49
CA ASP A 64 14.40 -5.12 -7.11
C ASP A 64 13.79 -6.11 -6.09
N TYR A 65 14.14 -5.95 -4.81
CA TYR A 65 13.55 -6.68 -3.68
C TYR A 65 13.01 -5.68 -2.66
N PRO A 66 11.83 -5.08 -2.90
CA PRO A 66 11.34 -3.94 -2.13
C PRO A 66 10.94 -4.30 -0.69
N LEU A 67 10.63 -5.57 -0.45
CA LEU A 67 10.20 -6.11 0.85
C LEU A 67 11.28 -7.01 1.49
N GLY A 68 12.46 -7.09 0.88
CA GLY A 68 13.56 -7.97 1.28
C GLY A 68 13.63 -9.25 0.45
N THR A 69 14.79 -9.91 0.47
CA THR A 69 15.12 -11.05 -0.41
C THR A 69 14.35 -12.33 -0.12
N ASN A 70 13.62 -12.39 1.01
CA ASN A 70 12.75 -13.52 1.37
C ASN A 70 11.33 -13.36 0.80
N HIS A 71 11.05 -12.24 0.14
CA HIS A 71 9.78 -11.93 -0.51
C HIS A 71 9.95 -11.98 -2.02
N LYS A 72 8.83 -11.84 -2.74
CA LYS A 72 8.80 -11.74 -4.21
C LYS A 72 9.69 -10.57 -4.70
N SER A 73 10.30 -10.74 -5.87
CA SER A 73 10.96 -9.64 -6.57
C SER A 73 9.94 -8.60 -7.04
N LEU A 74 10.43 -7.41 -7.39
CA LEU A 74 9.61 -6.34 -7.95
C LEU A 74 8.86 -6.80 -9.21
N ASP A 75 9.55 -7.53 -10.10
CA ASP A 75 8.95 -8.06 -11.32
C ASP A 75 7.81 -9.05 -11.00
N GLU A 76 7.99 -9.93 -10.03
CA GLU A 76 6.95 -10.87 -9.60
C GLU A 76 5.76 -10.16 -8.94
N ILE A 77 5.99 -9.06 -8.23
CA ILE A 77 4.94 -8.24 -7.62
C ILE A 77 4.12 -7.49 -8.68
N LEU A 78 4.80 -6.97 -9.71
CA LEU A 78 4.19 -6.15 -10.75
C LEU A 78 3.70 -6.96 -11.96
N THR A 79 3.81 -8.28 -11.92
CA THR A 79 3.27 -9.17 -12.95
C THR A 79 1.78 -9.37 -12.70
N PHE A 80 0.95 -8.85 -13.59
CA PHE A 80 -0.50 -9.06 -13.59
C PHE A 80 -0.89 -10.03 -14.72
N PRO A 81 -1.88 -10.91 -14.51
CA PRO A 81 -2.43 -11.70 -15.60
C PRO A 81 -2.94 -10.77 -16.72
N PRO A 82 -2.84 -11.18 -18.00
CA PRO A 82 -3.39 -10.39 -19.09
C PRO A 82 -4.90 -10.17 -18.88
N PRO A 83 -5.41 -8.99 -19.28
CA PRO A 83 -6.81 -8.60 -19.07
C PRO A 83 -7.81 -9.50 -19.78
#